data_AF-A0A268K1N8-F1
#
_entry.id   AF-A0A268K1N8-F1
#
_cell.length_a   1.000
_cell.length_b   1.000
_cell.length_c   1.000
_cell.angle_alpha   90.00
_cell.angle_beta   90.00
_cell.angle_gamma   90.00
#
_symmetry.space_group_name_H-M   'P 1'
#
loop_
_entity.id
_entity.type
_entity.pdbx_description
1 polymer ?
#
loop_
_entity_poly.entity_id
_entity_poly.type
_entity_poly.pdbx_seq_one_letter_code
_entity_poly.pdbx_strand_id
1 'polypeptide(L)' 'KIWNEPGAGSNKTVMVHISNLREKIEAALPGESIIQTVWGVGYKVEK' A
#
# COMPACT_ATOMS: atom_id res chain seq x y z
N LYS A 1 16.11 -3.24 -1.22
CA LYS A 1 15.40 -2.00 -0.83
C LYS A 1 14.35 -1.77 -1.88
N ILE A 2 13.06 -1.76 -1.52
CA ILE A 2 11.97 -1.65 -2.51
C ILE A 2 12.09 -0.29 -3.20
N TRP A 3 12.20 0.82 -2.44
CA TRP A 3 12.60 2.14 -2.95
C TRP A 3 14.09 2.38 -2.69
N ASN A 4 14.82 2.73 -3.75
CA ASN A 4 16.28 2.95 -3.73
C ASN A 4 16.65 4.36 -3.21
N GLU A 5 15.94 4.89 -2.22
CA GLU A 5 16.16 6.24 -1.72
C GLU A 5 17.22 6.30 -0.59
N PRO A 6 18.06 7.35 -0.57
CA PRO A 6 19.04 7.61 0.48
C PRO A 6 18.36 8.25 1.70
N GLY A 7 17.83 7.42 2.61
CA GLY A 7 17.58 7.80 4.01
C GLY A 7 16.12 7.99 4.42
N ALA A 8 15.77 7.34 5.55
CA ALA A 8 14.75 7.58 6.59
C ALA A 8 13.34 8.16 6.27
N GLY A 9 12.93 8.34 5.01
CA GLY A 9 11.60 8.85 4.62
C GLY A 9 10.57 7.78 4.23
N SER A 10 10.96 6.51 4.22
CA SER A 10 10.22 5.44 3.50
C SER A 10 8.80 5.18 4.01
N ASN A 11 8.51 5.36 5.31
CA ASN A 11 7.22 4.95 5.86
C ASN A 11 6.06 5.83 5.38
N LYS A 12 6.24 7.15 5.30
CA LYS A 12 5.21 8.05 4.74
C LYS A 12 5.02 7.79 3.25
N THR A 13 6.12 7.56 2.53
CA THR A 13 6.11 7.23 1.10
C THR A 13 5.33 5.93 0.84
N VAL A 14 5.57 4.88 1.61
CA VAL A 14 4.84 3.60 1.49
C VAL A 14 3.35 3.79 1.73
N MET A 15 2.94 4.53 2.77
CA MET A 15 1.53 4.75 3.07
C MET A 15 0.80 5.46 1.94
N VAL A 16 1.39 6.51 1.35
CA VAL A 16 0.81 7.24 0.22
C VAL A 16 0.67 6.32 -1.00
N HIS A 17 1.69 5.52 -1.31
CA HIS A 17 1.60 4.58 -2.44
C HIS A 17 0.55 3.50 -2.22
N ILE A 18 0.38 2.99 -1.00
CA ILE A 18 -0.68 2.02 -0.69
C ILE A 18 -2.07 2.66 -0.85
N SER A 19 -2.27 3.91 -0.41
CA SER A 19 -3.52 4.63 -0.64
C SER A 19 -3.81 4.80 -2.13
N ASN A 20 -2.83 5.27 -2.91
CA ASN A 20 -2.98 5.43 -4.37
C ASN A 20 -3.26 4.11 -5.08
N LEU A 21 -2.70 2.99 -4.60
CA LEU A 21 -3.00 1.66 -5.14
C LEU A 21 -4.43 1.22 -4.84
N ARG A 22 -4.91 1.45 -3.61
CA ARG A 22 -6.30 1.13 -3.24
C ARG A 22 -7.31 1.90 -4.08
N GLU A 23 -7.08 3.19 -4.32
CA GLU A 23 -7.94 4.00 -5.19
C GLU A 23 -8.03 3.43 -6.62
N LYS A 24 -6.88 3.02 -7.19
CA LYS A 24 -6.84 2.42 -8.52
C LYS A 24 -7.54 1.06 -8.57
N ILE A 25 -7.40 0.25 -7.52
CA ILE A 25 -8.06 -1.06 -7.42
C ILE A 25 -9.56 -0.87 -7.29
N GLU A 26 -10.04 0.02 -6.43
CA GLU A 26 -11.47 0.31 -6.27
C GLU A 26 -12.10 0.79 -7.59
N ALA A 27 -11.39 1.61 -8.35
CA ALA A 27 -11.84 2.07 -9.66
C ALA A 27 -11.93 0.93 -10.70
N ALA A 28 -11.09 -0.10 -10.59
CA ALA A 28 -11.06 -1.24 -11.51
C ALA A 28 -11.98 -2.39 -11.08
N LEU A 29 -12.11 -2.60 -9.76
CA LEU A 29 -12.78 -3.72 -9.09
C LEU A 29 -13.57 -3.17 -7.90
N PRO A 30 -14.71 -2.49 -8.16
CA PRO A 30 -15.50 -1.86 -7.11
C PRO A 30 -16.01 -2.90 -6.11
N GLY A 31 -15.79 -2.63 -4.82
CA GLY A 31 -16.19 -3.51 -3.72
C GLY A 31 -15.21 -4.64 -3.38
N GLU A 32 -14.05 -4.73 -4.05
CA GLU A 32 -13.04 -5.77 -3.78
C GLU A 32 -11.84 -5.21 -3.01
N SER A 33 -11.68 -5.65 -1.76
CA SER A 33 -10.58 -5.20 -0.89
C SER A 33 -9.34 -6.07 -1.02
N ILE A 34 -8.45 -5.75 -1.97
CA ILE A 34 -7.25 -6.55 -2.26
C ILE A 34 -6.09 -6.29 -1.28
N ILE A 35 -5.96 -5.07 -0.75
CA ILE A 35 -4.84 -4.68 0.14
C ILE A 35 -5.35 -4.44 1.57
N GLN A 36 -4.98 -5.30 2.50
CA GLN A 36 -5.33 -5.19 3.92
C GLN A 36 -4.19 -4.60 4.77
N THR A 37 -4.56 -3.78 5.75
CA THR A 37 -3.62 -3.26 6.76
C THR A 37 -3.59 -4.20 7.95
N VAL A 38 -2.41 -4.73 8.28
CA VAL A 38 -2.17 -5.54 9.48
C VAL A 38 -1.44 -4.67 10.50
N TRP A 39 -2.15 -4.28 11.55
CA TRP A 39 -1.63 -3.40 12.59
C TRP A 39 -0.38 -3.99 13.26
N GLY A 40 0.66 -3.17 13.39
CA GLY A 40 1.95 -3.60 13.97
C GLY A 40 2.83 -4.44 13.04
N VAL A 41 2.37 -4.81 11.84
CA VAL A 41 3.13 -5.64 10.87
C VAL A 41 3.36 -4.92 9.55
N GLY A 42 2.30 -4.38 8.93
CA GLY A 42 2.39 -3.73 7.62
C GLY A 42 1.15 -3.97 6.75
N TYR A 43 1.36 -4.31 5.48
CA TYR A 43 0.28 -4.53 4.50
C TYR A 43 0.35 -5.95 3.95
N LYS A 44 -0.82 -6.55 3.71
CA LYS A 44 -0.98 -7.87 3.08
C LYS A 44 -1.82 -7.72 1.83
N VAL A 45 -1.44 -8.43 0.77
CA VAL A 45 -2.23 -8.56 -0.46
C VAL A 45 -2.95 -9.90 -0.40
N GLU A 46 -4.28 -9.87 -0.50
CA GLU A 46 -5.10 -11.07 -0.61
C GLU A 46 -5.43 -11.33 -2.08
N LYS A 47 -5.56 -12.61 -2.45
CA LYS A 47 -5.73 -13.08 -3.84
C LYS A 47 -7.18 -13.45 -4.09
#